data_AF-A0A2G2MFQ6-F1
#
_entry.id   AF-A0A2G2MFQ6-F1
#
_cell.length_a   1.000
_cell.length_b   1.000
_cell.length_c   1.000
_cell.angle_alpha   90.00
_cell.angle_beta   90.00
_cell.angle_gamma   90.00
#
_symmetry.space_group_name_H-M   'P 1'
#
loop_
_entity.id
_entity.type
_entity.pdbx_description
1 polymer ?
#
loop_
_entity_poly.entity_id
_entity_poly.type
_entity_poly.pdbx_seq_one_letter_code
_entity_poly.pdbx_strand_id
1 'polypeptide(L)'
;MQQIKHSLVKRRNIGLVILLIIALLGYFIDRYAPFAPPGYISPEWRKPFVYFLITYKVIELGIFYLLFYRKHYIRLIEAQFDISFLEKFTKNAKRFFFLVPQGSIVFGFLSYKLSGEIVYLWLFLTIAFLTLILVNPNKLKEN
;
A
#
# COMPACT_ATOMS: atom_id res chain seq x y z
N MET A 1 25.46 3.21 0.58
CA MET A 1 24.14 3.73 0.12
C MET A 1 23.56 3.02 -1.09
N GLN A 2 24.35 2.68 -2.12
CA GLN A 2 23.86 1.99 -3.33
C GLN A 2 23.12 0.67 -3.03
N GLN A 3 23.65 -0.18 -2.13
CA GLN A 3 23.00 -1.45 -1.77
C GLN A 3 21.61 -1.26 -1.13
N ILE A 4 21.43 -0.21 -0.32
CA ILE A 4 20.14 0.14 0.29
C ILE A 4 19.19 0.66 -0.76
N LYS A 5 19.63 1.60 -1.59
CA LYS A 5 18.84 2.12 -2.72
C LYS A 5 18.33 0.98 -3.61
N HIS A 6 19.21 0.08 -4.00
CA HIS A 6 18.87 -1.10 -4.80
C HIS A 6 17.84 -2.01 -4.10
N SER A 7 18.02 -2.28 -2.80
CA SER A 7 17.08 -3.07 -1.99
C SER A 7 15.68 -2.43 -1.92
N LEU A 8 15.60 -1.10 -1.75
CA LEU A 8 14.33 -0.37 -1.71
C LEU A 8 13.61 -0.40 -3.06
N VAL A 9 14.34 -0.15 -4.16
CA VAL A 9 13.78 -0.21 -5.52
C VAL A 9 13.25 -1.61 -5.81
N LYS A 10 14.02 -2.66 -5.48
CA LYS A 10 13.58 -4.05 -5.64
C LYS A 10 12.29 -4.32 -4.88
N ARG A 11 12.20 -3.90 -3.61
CA ARG A 11 10.99 -4.09 -2.78
C ARG A 11 9.78 -3.34 -3.32
N ARG A 12 9.95 -2.08 -3.73
CA ARG A 12 8.88 -1.29 -4.36
C ARG A 12 8.36 -2.00 -5.61
N ASN A 13 9.27 -2.43 -6.49
CA ASN A 13 8.89 -3.09 -7.74
C ASN A 13 8.16 -4.41 -7.50
N ILE A 14 8.61 -5.22 -6.53
CA ILE A 14 7.88 -6.42 -6.10
C ILE A 14 6.46 -6.08 -5.65
N GLY A 15 6.30 -5.04 -4.81
CA GLY A 15 4.99 -4.57 -4.37
C GLY A 15 4.08 -4.15 -5.54
N LEU A 16 4.61 -3.40 -6.49
CA LEU A 16 3.87 -2.98 -7.69
C LEU A 16 3.43 -4.17 -8.55
N VAL A 17 4.33 -5.14 -8.77
CA VAL A 17 4.02 -6.37 -9.52
C VAL A 17 2.93 -7.17 -8.82
N ILE A 18 3.01 -7.33 -7.49
CA ILE A 18 1.96 -8.01 -6.72
C ILE A 18 0.61 -7.31 -6.88
N LEU A 19 0.56 -5.97 -6.81
CA LEU A 19 -0.69 -5.23 -6.99
C LEU A 19 -1.29 -5.45 -8.38
N LEU A 20 -0.47 -5.48 -9.43
CA LEU A 20 -0.92 -5.76 -10.80
C LEU A 20 -1.47 -7.18 -10.95
N ILE A 21 -0.77 -8.18 -10.40
CA ILE A 21 -1.24 -9.57 -10.40
C ILE A 21 -2.59 -9.68 -9.70
N ILE A 22 -2.74 -9.05 -8.53
CA ILE A 22 -4.00 -9.06 -7.78
C ILE A 22 -5.11 -8.32 -8.54
N ALA A 23 -4.81 -7.23 -9.25
CA ALA A 23 -5.81 -6.54 -10.08
C ALA A 23 -6.34 -7.45 -11.20
N LEU A 24 -5.45 -8.18 -11.87
CA LEU A 24 -5.81 -9.15 -12.92
C LEU A 24 -6.62 -10.32 -12.36
N LEU A 25 -6.18 -10.89 -11.23
CA LEU A 25 -6.92 -11.96 -10.55
C LEU A 25 -8.29 -11.47 -10.08
N GLY A 26 -8.38 -10.25 -9.55
CA GLY A 26 -9.64 -9.63 -9.15
C GLY A 26 -10.61 -9.54 -10.32
N TYR A 27 -10.14 -9.05 -11.48
CA TYR A 27 -10.94 -8.99 -12.71
C TYR A 27 -11.43 -10.38 -13.15
N PHE A 28 -10.56 -11.38 -13.12
CA PHE A 28 -10.95 -12.76 -13.43
C PHE A 28 -12.03 -13.27 -12.47
N ILE A 29 -11.87 -13.04 -11.16
CA ILE A 29 -12.86 -13.44 -10.15
C ILE A 29 -14.20 -12.73 -10.40
N ASP A 30 -14.20 -11.43 -10.63
CA ASP A 30 -15.43 -10.68 -10.92
C ASP A 30 -16.16 -11.18 -12.18
N ARG A 31 -15.41 -11.59 -13.21
CA ARG A 31 -16.01 -12.10 -14.44
C ARG A 31 -16.60 -13.50 -14.32
N TYR A 32 -15.93 -14.41 -13.62
CA TYR A 32 -16.27 -15.84 -13.60
C TYR A 32 -16.89 -16.33 -12.29
N ALA A 33 -16.65 -15.63 -11.18
CA ALA A 33 -17.10 -15.98 -9.83
C ALA A 33 -17.33 -14.72 -8.96
N PRO A 34 -18.27 -13.84 -9.34
CA PRO A 34 -18.47 -12.57 -8.64
C PRO A 34 -18.90 -12.78 -7.19
N PHE A 35 -18.44 -11.90 -6.29
CA PHE A 35 -18.84 -11.97 -4.89
C PHE A 35 -20.25 -11.41 -4.70
N ALA A 36 -21.11 -12.21 -4.08
CA ALA A 36 -22.37 -11.73 -3.54
C ALA A 36 -22.14 -11.06 -2.17
N PRO A 37 -22.74 -9.89 -1.92
CA PRO A 37 -22.71 -9.25 -0.62
C PRO A 37 -23.22 -10.16 0.51
N PRO A 38 -22.62 -10.11 1.72
CA PRO A 38 -23.00 -10.98 2.82
C PRO A 38 -24.42 -10.69 3.34
N GLY A 39 -25.22 -11.74 3.54
CA GLY A 39 -26.57 -11.63 4.09
C GLY A 39 -26.63 -11.20 5.56
N TYR A 40 -25.55 -11.38 6.32
CA TYR A 40 -25.48 -11.09 7.76
C TYR A 40 -25.21 -9.61 8.10
N ILE A 41 -24.96 -8.74 7.10
CA ILE A 41 -24.88 -7.28 7.28
C ILE A 41 -26.07 -6.67 6.54
N SER A 42 -26.86 -5.85 7.23
CA SER A 42 -28.01 -5.18 6.63
C SER A 42 -27.57 -4.32 5.43
N PRO A 43 -28.31 -4.33 4.31
CA PRO A 43 -27.92 -3.61 3.08
C PRO A 43 -27.59 -2.13 3.29
N GLU A 44 -28.31 -1.47 4.20
CA GLU A 44 -28.11 -0.06 4.58
C GLU A 44 -26.71 0.23 5.14
N TRP A 45 -26.08 -0.74 5.81
CA TRP A 45 -24.76 -0.56 6.44
C TRP A 45 -23.58 -0.95 5.54
N ARG A 46 -23.82 -1.67 4.45
CA ARG A 46 -22.73 -2.20 3.59
C ARG A 46 -21.92 -1.09 2.93
N LYS A 47 -22.58 -0.14 2.25
CA LYS A 47 -21.91 0.98 1.57
C LYS A 47 -21.25 1.96 2.55
N PRO A 48 -21.89 2.39 3.65
CA PRO A 48 -21.24 3.19 4.69
C PRO A 48 -19.97 2.53 5.24
N PHE A 49 -19.99 1.22 5.45
CA PHE A 49 -18.80 0.49 5.91
C PHE A 49 -17.68 0.55 4.86
N VAL A 50 -17.98 0.36 3.57
CA VAL A 50 -16.96 0.52 2.52
C VAL A 50 -16.35 1.92 2.53
N TYR A 51 -17.15 2.98 2.69
CA TYR A 51 -16.62 4.35 2.80
C TYR A 51 -15.78 4.58 4.04
N PHE A 52 -16.15 3.98 5.17
CA PHE A 52 -15.33 3.97 6.37
C PHE A 52 -13.96 3.30 6.10
N LEU A 53 -13.94 2.15 5.44
CA LEU A 53 -12.69 1.45 5.09
C LEU A 53 -11.80 2.28 4.17
N ILE A 54 -12.39 2.96 3.17
CA ILE A 54 -11.66 3.85 2.26
C ILE A 54 -11.04 4.99 3.06
N THR A 55 -11.83 5.67 3.90
CA THR A 55 -11.39 6.79 4.73
C THR A 55 -10.27 6.36 5.67
N TYR A 56 -10.45 5.24 6.36
CA TYR A 56 -9.44 4.65 7.24
C TYR A 56 -8.13 4.41 6.49
N LYS A 57 -8.19 3.80 5.30
CA LYS A 57 -6.99 3.48 4.51
C LYS A 57 -6.26 4.73 4.03
N VAL A 58 -6.98 5.76 3.59
CA VAL A 58 -6.37 7.04 3.18
C VAL A 58 -5.62 7.67 4.36
N ILE A 59 -6.22 7.69 5.55
CA ILE A 59 -5.58 8.21 6.77
C ILE A 59 -4.37 7.36 7.16
N GLU A 60 -4.50 6.02 7.19
CA GLU A 60 -3.42 5.10 7.52
C GLU A 60 -2.20 5.29 6.61
N LEU A 61 -2.43 5.33 5.29
CA LEU A 61 -1.36 5.52 4.31
C LEU A 61 -0.76 6.93 4.37
N GLY A 62 -1.57 7.95 4.66
CA GLY A 62 -1.07 9.30 4.95
C GLY A 62 -0.11 9.31 6.13
N ILE A 63 -0.47 8.65 7.24
CA ILE A 63 0.39 8.52 8.43
C ILE A 63 1.67 7.74 8.08
N PHE A 64 1.56 6.60 7.40
CA PHE A 64 2.72 5.82 6.98
C PHE A 64 3.66 6.61 6.06
N TYR A 65 3.09 7.36 5.11
CA TYR A 65 3.87 8.24 4.24
C TYR A 65 4.58 9.32 5.06
N LEU A 66 3.90 10.00 5.99
CA LEU A 66 4.52 11.03 6.82
C LEU A 66 5.64 10.46 7.72
N LEU A 67 5.39 9.33 8.38
CA LEU A 67 6.40 8.67 9.20
C LEU A 67 7.59 8.19 8.37
N PHE A 68 7.36 7.59 7.21
CA PHE A 68 8.44 7.08 6.37
C PHE A 68 9.21 8.20 5.66
N TYR A 69 8.51 9.13 5.01
CA TYR A 69 9.10 10.19 4.22
C TYR A 69 9.73 11.28 5.11
N ARG A 70 8.97 11.84 6.06
CA ARG A 70 9.46 12.99 6.84
C ARG A 70 10.46 12.58 7.92
N LYS A 71 10.16 11.54 8.70
CA LYS A 71 11.01 11.16 9.84
C LYS A 71 12.25 10.39 9.44
N HIS A 72 12.18 9.64 8.34
CA HIS A 72 13.18 8.66 7.99
C HIS A 72 13.89 9.01 6.69
N TYR A 73 13.18 9.37 5.62
CA TYR A 73 13.79 9.67 4.33
C TYR A 73 14.52 11.02 4.30
N ILE A 74 13.89 12.10 4.78
CA ILE A 74 14.52 13.44 4.82
C ILE A 74 15.74 13.44 5.75
N ARG A 75 15.60 12.88 6.96
CA ARG A 75 16.72 12.76 7.90
C ARG A 75 17.88 11.91 7.36
N LEU A 76 17.62 10.91 6.52
CA LEU A 76 18.68 10.12 5.88
C LEU A 76 19.43 10.92 4.82
N ILE A 77 18.75 11.88 4.17
CA ILE A 77 19.37 12.78 3.19
C ILE A 77 20.20 13.85 3.91
N GLU A 78 19.76 14.31 5.08
CA GLU A 78 20.42 15.36 5.87
C GLU A 78 21.53 14.84 6.79
N ALA A 79 21.45 13.61 7.29
CA ALA A 79 22.39 13.07 8.26
C ALA A 79 23.65 12.48 7.61
N GLN A 80 24.81 12.92 8.08
CA GLN A 80 26.10 12.24 7.85
C GLN A 80 26.14 10.92 8.63
N PHE A 81 25.85 9.82 7.93
CA PHE A 81 26.27 8.43 8.24
C PHE A 81 26.22 7.95 9.71
N ASP A 82 25.08 8.03 10.39
CA ASP A 82 24.83 7.21 11.59
C ASP A 82 24.31 5.81 11.18
N ILE A 83 25.13 4.78 11.46
CA ILE A 83 24.83 3.37 11.16
C ILE A 83 23.56 2.89 11.90
N SER A 84 23.33 3.33 13.15
CA SER A 84 22.14 2.97 13.93
C SER A 84 20.85 3.53 13.31
N PHE A 85 20.93 4.74 12.76
CA PHE A 85 19.82 5.36 12.04
C PHE A 85 19.52 4.64 10.72
N LEU A 86 20.55 4.23 10.00
CA LEU A 86 20.47 3.50 8.74
C LEU A 86 19.74 2.15 8.89
N GLU A 87 20.02 1.41 9.97
CA GLU A 87 19.34 0.14 10.27
C GLU A 87 17.87 0.34 10.60
N LYS A 88 17.55 1.33 11.46
CA LYS A 88 16.17 1.71 11.80
C LYS A 88 15.38 2.11 10.54
N PHE A 89 15.99 2.91 9.67
CA PHE A 89 15.42 3.29 8.38
C PHE A 89 15.10 2.04 7.53
N THR A 90 16.07 1.15 7.37
CA THR A 90 15.92 -0.05 6.53
C THR A 90 14.81 -0.98 7.04
N LYS A 91 14.71 -1.15 8.36
CA LYS A 91 13.63 -1.93 9.00
C LYS A 91 12.26 -1.31 8.74
N ASN A 92 12.13 0.01 8.89
CA ASN A 92 10.87 0.72 8.66
C ASN A 92 10.49 0.75 7.18
N ALA A 93 11.46 0.90 6.27
CA ALA A 93 11.24 0.81 4.84
C ALA A 93 10.71 -0.58 4.44
N LYS A 94 11.34 -1.64 4.94
CA LYS A 94 10.89 -3.01 4.70
C LYS A 94 9.45 -3.22 5.14
N ARG A 95 9.08 -2.72 6.33
CA ARG A 95 7.71 -2.76 6.84
C ARG A 95 6.76 -1.98 5.95
N PHE A 96 7.12 -0.77 5.56
CA PHE A 96 6.31 0.08 4.67
C PHE A 96 5.99 -0.61 3.35
N PHE A 97 7.01 -1.10 2.64
CA PHE A 97 6.85 -1.77 1.34
C PHE A 97 6.08 -3.10 1.42
N PHE A 98 5.95 -3.68 2.61
CA PHE A 98 5.16 -4.88 2.83
C PHE A 98 3.71 -4.56 3.22
N LEU A 99 3.52 -3.64 4.19
CA LEU A 99 2.21 -3.29 4.75
C LEU A 99 1.33 -2.53 3.77
N VAL A 100 1.91 -1.66 2.94
CA VAL A 100 1.13 -0.86 1.97
C VAL A 100 0.40 -1.74 0.96
N PRO A 101 1.06 -2.68 0.24
CA PRO A 101 0.35 -3.64 -0.60
C PRO A 101 -0.59 -4.54 0.20
N GLN A 102 -0.08 -5.21 1.25
CA GLN A 102 -0.84 -6.22 1.99
C GLN A 102 -2.14 -5.65 2.55
N GLY A 103 -2.06 -4.54 3.29
CA GLY A 103 -3.23 -3.93 3.89
C GLY A 103 -4.23 -3.48 2.83
N SER A 104 -3.77 -2.90 1.73
CA SER A 104 -4.66 -2.41 0.67
C SER A 104 -5.35 -3.55 -0.09
N ILE A 105 -4.66 -4.66 -0.32
CA ILE A 105 -5.27 -5.88 -0.90
C ILE A 105 -6.37 -6.41 0.01
N VAL A 106 -6.09 -6.56 1.31
CA VAL A 106 -7.07 -7.08 2.28
C VAL A 106 -8.32 -6.19 2.34
N PHE A 107 -8.15 -4.88 2.51
CA PHE A 107 -9.30 -3.98 2.56
C PHE A 107 -10.01 -3.84 1.21
N GLY A 108 -9.29 -3.96 0.10
CA GLY A 108 -9.88 -4.00 -1.24
C GLY A 108 -10.79 -5.21 -1.43
N PHE A 109 -10.32 -6.41 -1.08
CA PHE A 109 -11.15 -7.62 -1.13
C PHE A 109 -12.32 -7.56 -0.16
N LEU A 110 -12.11 -7.03 1.06
CA LEU A 110 -13.19 -6.85 2.02
C LEU A 110 -14.26 -5.91 1.46
N SER A 111 -13.85 -4.79 0.86
CA SER A 111 -14.78 -3.81 0.28
C SER A 111 -15.52 -4.36 -0.93
N TYR A 112 -14.83 -5.13 -1.79
CA TYR A 112 -15.46 -5.82 -2.91
C TYR A 112 -16.48 -6.85 -2.40
N LYS A 113 -16.13 -7.67 -1.41
CA LYS A 113 -17.06 -8.64 -0.82
C LYS A 113 -18.27 -7.97 -0.15
N LEU A 114 -18.10 -6.82 0.51
CA LEU A 114 -19.18 -6.10 1.17
C LEU A 114 -20.16 -5.44 0.19
N SER A 115 -19.65 -4.91 -0.92
CA SER A 115 -20.42 -4.15 -1.91
C SER A 115 -20.93 -4.97 -3.08
N GLY A 116 -20.21 -6.05 -3.44
CA GLY A 116 -20.39 -6.75 -4.71
C GLY A 116 -19.82 -6.01 -5.91
N GLU A 117 -19.07 -4.90 -5.71
CA GLU A 117 -18.56 -4.07 -6.81
C GLU A 117 -17.01 -4.12 -6.83
N ILE A 118 -16.43 -4.66 -7.91
CA ILE A 118 -14.96 -4.76 -8.07
C ILE A 118 -14.25 -3.39 -8.06
N VAL A 119 -14.96 -2.32 -8.42
CA VAL A 119 -14.42 -0.95 -8.44
C VAL A 119 -13.76 -0.56 -7.12
N TYR A 120 -14.27 -1.06 -5.98
CA TYR A 120 -13.66 -0.80 -4.69
C TYR A 120 -12.33 -1.54 -4.51
N LEU A 121 -12.20 -2.80 -4.96
CA LEU A 121 -10.90 -3.48 -4.96
C LEU A 121 -9.88 -2.66 -5.78
N TRP A 122 -10.25 -2.22 -6.98
CA TRP A 122 -9.38 -1.41 -7.85
C TRP A 122 -9.01 -0.07 -7.23
N LEU A 123 -9.93 0.57 -6.52
CA LEU A 123 -9.64 1.81 -5.79
C LEU A 123 -8.53 1.59 -4.76
N PHE A 124 -8.64 0.55 -3.92
CA PHE A 124 -7.61 0.24 -2.92
C PHE A 124 -6.26 -0.11 -3.55
N LEU A 125 -6.25 -0.87 -4.64
CA LEU A 125 -5.02 -1.18 -5.38
C LEU A 125 -4.39 0.07 -5.98
N THR A 126 -5.20 0.99 -6.51
CA THR A 126 -4.74 2.27 -7.08
C THR A 126 -4.14 3.16 -6.00
N ILE A 127 -4.79 3.29 -4.84
CA ILE A 127 -4.25 4.06 -3.71
C ILE A 127 -2.89 3.49 -3.26
N ALA A 128 -2.77 2.16 -3.17
CA ALA A 128 -1.51 1.50 -2.81
C ALA A 128 -0.42 1.75 -3.87
N PHE A 129 -0.79 1.64 -5.16
CA PHE A 129 0.11 1.87 -6.28
C PHE A 129 0.67 3.30 -6.27
N LEU A 130 -0.20 4.30 -6.10
CA LEU A 130 0.22 5.70 -5.98
C LEU A 130 1.12 5.92 -4.77
N THR A 131 0.79 5.33 -3.62
CA THR A 131 1.60 5.42 -2.39
C THR A 131 3.02 4.87 -2.60
N LEU A 132 3.15 3.73 -3.29
CA LEU A 132 4.45 3.13 -3.62
C LEU A 132 5.25 3.97 -4.62
N ILE A 133 4.59 4.62 -5.59
CA ILE A 133 5.26 5.51 -6.56
C ILE A 133 5.77 6.79 -5.90
N LEU A 134 4.97 7.40 -5.02
CA LEU A 134 5.35 8.62 -4.29
C LEU A 134 6.62 8.41 -3.46
N VAL A 135 6.81 7.21 -2.94
CA VAL A 135 8.06 6.81 -2.29
C VAL A 135 9.07 6.38 -3.35
N ASN A 136 9.75 7.36 -3.96
CA ASN A 136 10.77 7.12 -4.98
C ASN A 136 12.18 7.00 -4.37
N PRO A 137 12.77 5.78 -4.25
CA PRO A 137 14.10 5.61 -3.67
C PRO A 137 15.19 6.22 -4.55
N ASN A 138 14.91 6.50 -5.83
CA ASN A 138 15.88 7.08 -6.77
C ASN A 138 16.25 8.53 -6.42
N LYS A 139 15.47 9.21 -5.57
CA LYS A 139 15.82 10.55 -5.06
C LYS A 139 16.94 10.51 -4.00
N LEU A 140 17.37 9.32 -3.55
CA LEU A 140 18.57 9.17 -2.72
C LEU A 140 19.79 9.43 -3.61
N LYS A 141 20.41 10.61 -3.44
CA LYS A 141 21.63 10.98 -4.16
C LYS A 141 22.75 10.02 -3.80
N GLU A 142 23.52 9.64 -4.82
CA GLU A 142 24.83 9.03 -4.64
C GLU A 142 25.78 10.22 -4.45
N ASN A 143 26.20 10.45 -3.20
CA ASN A 143 27.43 11.20 -2.95
C ASN A 143 28.58 10.20 -2.99
#